data_AF-A0AAE6MJG0-F1
#
_entry.id   AF-A0AAE6MJG0-F1
#
_cell.length_a   1.000
_cell.length_b   1.000
_cell.length_c   1.000
_cell.angle_alpha   90.00
_cell.angle_beta   90.00
_cell.angle_gamma   90.00
#
_symmetry.space_group_name_H-M   'P 1'
#
loop_
_entity.id
_entity.type
_entity.pdbx_description
1 polymer ?
#
loop_
_entity_poly.entity_id
_entity_poly.type
_entity_poly.pdbx_seq_one_letter_code
_entity_poly.pdbx_strand_id
1 'polypeptide(L)'
;MKPVNNSDLNRAYRKFMMYLITLLGFAIIIVYFFFATSGRELELLNARVKKTDQLIALRTDINNSFELILLRMQQLSQYAKMNSQELNNQTVLLNDIQESNQHIRERLQSNPYPLKSFELYKKLSNDIETIASIKDSLFTTRFQIESLRSQLESCSRVNKSAINQLNHHYPH
;
A
#
# COMPACT_ATOMS: atom_id res chain seq x y z
N MET A 1 75.91 14.41 -53.98
CA MET A 1 74.87 13.79 -53.15
C MET A 1 73.77 13.29 -54.08
N LYS A 2 73.56 11.95 -54.16
CA LYS A 2 72.64 11.33 -55.13
C LYS A 2 71.18 11.71 -54.81
N PRO A 3 70.34 11.99 -55.81
CA PRO A 3 68.93 12.29 -55.58
C PRO A 3 68.28 11.03 -55.01
N VAL A 4 67.91 11.10 -53.73
CA VAL A 4 67.13 10.06 -53.07
C VAL A 4 65.81 9.97 -53.83
N ASN A 5 65.45 8.74 -54.20
CA ASN A 5 64.33 8.42 -55.09
C ASN A 5 63.02 9.00 -54.55
N ASN A 6 62.66 10.22 -54.98
CA ASN A 6 61.49 10.97 -54.50
C ASN A 6 60.17 10.19 -54.68
N SER A 7 60.13 9.23 -55.60
CA SER A 7 58.96 8.37 -55.87
C SER A 7 58.68 7.39 -54.72
N ASP A 8 59.71 6.77 -54.14
CA ASP A 8 59.56 5.84 -53.00
C ASP A 8 59.17 6.58 -51.73
N LEU A 9 59.75 7.75 -51.50
CA LEU A 9 59.39 8.60 -50.36
C LEU A 9 57.91 9.02 -50.44
N ASN A 10 57.46 9.45 -51.62
CA ASN A 10 56.07 9.87 -51.84
C ASN A 10 55.06 8.69 -51.80
N ARG A 11 55.52 7.45 -52.04
CA ARG A 11 54.70 6.23 -51.86
C ARG A 11 54.58 5.85 -50.39
N ALA A 12 55.66 5.96 -49.62
CA ALA A 12 55.66 5.74 -48.17
C ALA A 12 54.79 6.76 -47.43
N TYR A 13 54.89 8.05 -47.78
CA TYR A 13 54.04 9.10 -47.23
C TYR A 13 52.56 8.89 -47.52
N ARG A 14 52.18 8.47 -48.74
CA ARG A 14 50.78 8.14 -49.07
C ARG A 14 50.25 6.97 -48.25
N LYS A 15 51.04 5.91 -48.06
CA LYS A 15 50.64 4.78 -47.19
C LYS A 15 50.46 5.25 -45.74
N PHE A 16 51.42 6.01 -45.22
CA PHE A 16 51.33 6.57 -43.86
C PHE A 16 50.07 7.43 -43.69
N MET A 17 49.77 8.30 -44.66
CA MET A 17 48.60 9.17 -44.61
C MET A 17 47.29 8.38 -44.66
N MET A 18 47.21 7.30 -45.45
CA MET A 18 46.04 6.41 -45.45
C MET A 18 45.84 5.69 -44.12
N TYR A 19 46.93 5.23 -43.49
CA TYR A 19 46.86 4.64 -42.14
C TYR A 19 46.41 5.66 -41.10
N LEU A 20 46.93 6.90 -41.17
CA LEU A 20 46.54 7.99 -40.28
C LEU A 20 45.05 8.34 -40.43
N ILE A 21 44.56 8.48 -41.66
CA ILE A 21 43.14 8.77 -41.94
C ILE A 21 42.25 7.63 -41.44
N THR A 22 42.65 6.38 -41.68
CA THR A 22 41.89 5.20 -41.20
C THR A 22 41.85 5.16 -39.67
N LEU A 23 42.97 5.42 -39.01
CA LEU A 23 43.06 5.49 -37.55
C LEU A 23 42.13 6.58 -36.99
N LEU A 24 42.16 7.77 -37.60
CA LEU A 24 41.36 8.92 -37.16
C LEU A 24 39.86 8.65 -37.36
N GLY A 25 39.50 8.05 -38.50
CA GLY A 25 38.13 7.61 -38.76
C GLY A 25 37.66 6.56 -37.75
N PHE A 26 38.51 5.58 -37.44
CA PHE A 26 38.19 4.54 -36.45
C PHE A 26 38.01 5.12 -35.04
N ALA A 27 38.85 6.09 -34.65
CA ALA A 27 38.72 6.79 -33.37
C ALA A 27 37.38 7.54 -33.25
N ILE A 28 36.97 8.27 -34.30
CA ILE A 28 35.68 8.97 -34.32
C ILE A 28 34.51 7.99 -34.21
N ILE A 29 34.59 6.85 -34.93
CA ILE A 29 33.56 5.80 -34.88
C ILE A 29 33.43 5.22 -33.47
N ILE A 30 34.54 4.91 -32.80
CA ILE A 30 34.52 4.39 -31.42
C ILE A 30 33.83 5.38 -30.48
N VAL A 31 34.21 6.67 -30.56
CA VAL A 31 33.62 7.72 -29.72
C VAL A 31 32.12 7.86 -29.99
N TYR A 32 31.71 7.81 -31.27
CA TYR A 32 30.30 7.85 -31.63
C TYR A 32 29.52 6.67 -31.03
N PHE A 33 30.01 5.45 -31.17
CA PHE A 33 29.36 4.26 -30.59
C PHE A 33 29.32 4.30 -29.06
N PHE A 34 30.35 4.85 -28.42
CA PHE A 34 30.38 5.04 -26.98
C PHE A 34 29.22 5.95 -26.53
N PHE A 35 29.10 7.15 -27.11
CA PHE A 35 28.01 8.07 -26.76
C PHE A 35 26.62 7.52 -27.11
N ALA A 36 26.48 6.85 -28.26
CA ALA A 36 25.22 6.23 -28.66
C ALA A 36 24.78 5.13 -27.67
N THR A 37 25.73 4.32 -27.20
CA THR A 37 25.47 3.26 -26.22
C THR A 37 25.13 3.87 -24.86
N SER A 38 25.92 4.82 -24.37
CA SER A 38 25.67 5.49 -23.09
C SER A 38 24.30 6.19 -23.05
N GLY A 39 23.88 6.82 -24.14
CA GLY A 39 22.55 7.45 -24.22
C GLY A 39 21.42 6.42 -24.05
N ARG A 40 21.54 5.26 -24.72
CA ARG A 40 20.53 4.20 -24.64
C ARG A 40 20.53 3.49 -23.29
N GLU A 41 21.70 3.29 -22.69
CA GLU A 41 21.81 2.75 -21.33
C GLU A 41 21.17 3.69 -20.30
N LEU A 42 21.37 5.01 -20.44
CA LEU A 42 20.79 6.00 -19.54
C LEU A 42 19.26 6.04 -19.66
N GLU A 43 18.72 5.93 -20.87
CA GLU A 43 17.28 5.84 -21.11
C GLU A 43 16.68 4.57 -20.47
N LEU A 44 17.33 3.41 -20.70
CA LEU A 44 16.91 2.14 -20.09
C LEU A 44 16.99 2.17 -18.57
N LEU A 45 18.02 2.80 -18.01
CA LEU A 45 18.20 2.96 -16.58
C LEU A 45 17.09 3.84 -16.00
N ASN A 46 16.82 5.00 -16.60
CA ASN A 46 15.74 5.90 -16.18
C ASN A 46 14.37 5.20 -16.23
N ALA A 47 14.12 4.40 -17.27
CA ALA A 47 12.88 3.62 -17.37
C ALA A 47 12.74 2.59 -16.24
N ARG A 48 13.83 1.93 -15.83
CA ARG A 48 13.84 1.01 -14.69
C ARG A 48 13.63 1.75 -13.37
N VAL A 49 14.33 2.85 -13.16
CA VAL A 49 14.19 3.69 -11.95
C VAL A 49 12.74 4.14 -11.79
N LYS A 50 12.13 4.67 -12.85
CA LYS A 50 10.72 5.10 -12.82
C LYS A 50 9.76 3.97 -12.43
N LYS A 51 9.97 2.75 -12.95
CA LYS A 51 9.15 1.59 -12.57
C LYS A 51 9.35 1.20 -11.10
N THR A 52 10.58 1.26 -10.62
CA THR A 52 10.91 0.97 -9.21
C THR A 52 10.28 2.02 -8.29
N ASP A 53 10.37 3.31 -8.64
CA ASP A 53 9.76 4.40 -7.85
C ASP A 53 8.24 4.26 -7.78
N GLN A 54 7.59 3.90 -8.90
CA GLN A 54 6.16 3.61 -8.92
C GLN A 54 5.80 2.44 -7.98
N LEU A 55 6.62 1.39 -7.97
CA LEU A 55 6.40 0.23 -7.12
C LEU A 55 6.60 0.57 -5.62
N ILE A 56 7.62 1.37 -5.31
CA ILE A 56 7.88 1.87 -3.96
C ILE A 56 6.73 2.75 -3.49
N ALA A 57 6.31 3.71 -4.31
CA ALA A 57 5.20 4.60 -3.99
C ALA A 57 3.91 3.81 -3.69
N LEU A 58 3.59 2.81 -4.51
CA LEU A 58 2.44 1.94 -4.27
C LEU A 58 2.58 1.16 -2.96
N ARG A 59 3.76 0.62 -2.66
CA ARG A 59 3.98 -0.13 -1.42
C ARG A 59 3.82 0.76 -0.19
N THR A 60 4.32 1.99 -0.26
CA THR A 60 4.17 2.99 0.79
C THR A 60 2.70 3.34 1.00
N ASP A 61 1.94 3.57 -0.08
CA ASP A 61 0.49 3.85 -0.02
C ASP A 61 -0.30 2.73 0.67
N ILE A 62 -0.02 1.48 0.28
CA ILE A 62 -0.64 0.28 0.89
C ILE A 62 -0.26 0.17 2.38
N ASN A 63 1.02 0.35 2.71
CA ASN A 63 1.47 0.27 4.10
C ASN A 63 0.83 1.35 4.98
N ASN A 64 0.75 2.60 4.51
CA ASN A 64 0.10 3.68 5.23
C ASN A 64 -1.39 3.38 5.49
N SER A 65 -2.06 2.76 4.51
CA SER A 65 -3.46 2.34 4.67
C SER A 65 -3.61 1.24 5.74
N PHE A 66 -2.68 0.27 5.79
CA PHE A 66 -2.66 -0.75 6.86
C PHE A 66 -2.35 -0.17 8.24
N GLU A 67 -1.45 0.81 8.33
CA GLU A 67 -1.16 1.52 9.59
C GLU A 67 -2.41 2.26 10.10
N LEU A 68 -3.14 2.92 9.21
CA LEU A 68 -4.41 3.56 9.55
C LEU A 68 -5.42 2.53 10.09
N ILE A 69 -5.59 1.40 9.40
CA ILE A 69 -6.48 0.33 9.87
C ILE A 69 -6.06 -0.18 11.25
N LEU A 70 -4.76 -0.37 11.48
CA LEU A 70 -4.25 -0.81 12.78
C LEU A 70 -4.59 0.19 13.89
N LEU A 71 -4.40 1.48 13.65
CA LEU A 71 -4.72 2.54 14.58
C LEU A 71 -6.23 2.59 14.89
N ARG A 72 -7.08 2.44 13.87
CA ARG A 72 -8.54 2.37 14.03
C ARG A 72 -8.99 1.13 14.80
N MET A 73 -8.36 -0.02 14.55
CA MET A 73 -8.61 -1.27 15.29
C MET A 73 -8.21 -1.15 16.77
N GLN A 74 -7.10 -0.45 17.07
CA GLN A 74 -6.69 -0.14 18.43
C GLN A 74 -7.70 0.77 19.12
N GLN A 75 -8.18 1.82 18.45
CA GLN A 75 -9.26 2.68 18.97
C GLN A 75 -10.53 1.86 19.27
N LEU A 76 -10.94 0.98 18.34
CA LEU A 76 -12.06 0.06 18.54
C LEU A 76 -11.89 -0.89 19.73
N SER A 77 -10.67 -1.18 20.16
CA SER A 77 -10.41 -2.05 21.32
C SER A 77 -10.55 -1.34 22.66
N GLN A 78 -10.48 0.00 22.68
CA GLN A 78 -10.55 0.80 23.90
C GLN A 78 -11.99 1.06 24.36
N TYR A 79 -12.98 0.85 23.49
CA TYR A 79 -14.39 0.98 23.87
C TYR A 79 -14.82 -0.22 24.72
N ALA A 80 -14.93 0.00 26.03
CA ALA A 80 -15.34 -1.00 27.01
C ALA A 80 -16.82 -0.86 27.44
N LYS A 81 -17.45 0.31 27.25
CA LYS A 81 -18.82 0.59 27.69
C LYS A 81 -19.75 0.66 26.47
N MET A 82 -20.97 0.15 26.60
CA MET A 82 -21.97 0.22 25.54
C MET A 82 -22.95 1.33 25.85
N ASN A 83 -22.71 2.51 25.29
CA ASN A 83 -23.66 3.61 25.24
C ASN A 83 -23.99 3.92 23.77
N SER A 84 -25.16 4.50 23.49
CA SER A 84 -25.62 4.82 22.12
C SER A 84 -24.61 5.70 21.35
N GLN A 85 -23.94 6.62 22.06
CA GLN A 85 -22.89 7.48 21.49
C GLN A 85 -21.59 6.71 21.17
N GLU A 86 -21.23 5.72 22.00
CA GLU A 86 -20.07 4.87 21.73
C GLU A 86 -20.33 3.91 20.56
N LEU A 87 -21.57 3.43 20.42
CA LEU A 87 -21.98 2.60 19.28
C LEU A 87 -21.83 3.35 17.95
N ASN A 88 -22.33 4.59 17.86
CA ASN A 88 -22.19 5.41 16.66
C ASN A 88 -20.72 5.62 16.28
N ASN A 89 -19.86 5.92 17.27
CA ASN A 89 -18.43 6.09 17.03
C ASN A 89 -17.76 4.79 16.57
N GLN A 90 -18.14 3.65 17.12
CA GLN A 90 -17.63 2.34 16.69
C GLN A 90 -18.05 2.01 15.24
N THR A 91 -19.28 2.33 14.85
CA THR A 91 -19.73 2.17 13.45
C THR A 91 -18.93 3.03 12.49
N VAL A 92 -18.66 4.30 12.84
CA VAL A 92 -17.80 5.18 12.03
C VAL A 92 -16.41 4.58 11.87
N LEU A 93 -15.80 4.10 12.95
CA LEU A 93 -14.45 3.49 12.90
C LEU A 93 -14.43 2.19 12.08
N LEU A 94 -15.49 1.38 12.13
CA LEU A 94 -15.61 0.18 11.30
C LEU A 94 -15.74 0.53 9.81
N ASN A 95 -16.53 1.55 9.48
CA ASN A 95 -16.67 2.04 8.11
C ASN A 95 -15.32 2.57 7.58
N ASP A 96 -14.59 3.36 8.37
CA ASP A 96 -13.23 3.84 8.02
C ASP A 96 -12.28 2.66 7.70
N ILE A 97 -12.35 1.57 8.48
CA ILE A 97 -11.54 0.37 8.26
C ILE A 97 -11.95 -0.33 6.96
N GLN A 98 -13.25 -0.48 6.71
CA GLN A 98 -13.76 -1.10 5.49
C GLN A 98 -13.38 -0.29 4.24
N GLU A 99 -13.52 1.03 4.29
CA GLU A 99 -13.12 1.94 3.21
C GLU A 99 -11.62 1.87 2.94
N SER A 100 -10.79 1.90 4.00
CA SER A 100 -9.34 1.76 3.87
C SER A 100 -8.96 0.40 3.26
N ASN A 101 -9.68 -0.67 3.63
CA ASN A 101 -9.44 -2.01 3.09
C ASN A 101 -9.88 -2.12 1.62
N GLN A 102 -10.99 -1.48 1.25
CA GLN A 102 -11.46 -1.36 -0.13
C GLN A 102 -10.42 -0.63 -1.00
N HIS A 103 -9.89 0.49 -0.52
CA HIS A 103 -8.83 1.24 -1.20
C HIS A 103 -7.59 0.37 -1.46
N ILE A 104 -7.15 -0.42 -0.47
CA ILE A 104 -6.05 -1.38 -0.64
C ILE A 104 -6.37 -2.40 -1.73
N ARG A 105 -7.59 -2.95 -1.76
CA ARG A 105 -8.02 -3.93 -2.80
C ARG A 105 -8.02 -3.32 -4.20
N GLU A 106 -8.51 -2.10 -4.35
CA GLU A 106 -8.51 -1.38 -5.62
C GLU A 106 -7.08 -1.14 -6.11
N ARG A 107 -6.19 -0.69 -5.22
CA ARG A 107 -4.76 -0.52 -5.51
C ARG A 107 -4.09 -1.83 -5.92
N LEU A 108 -4.39 -2.94 -5.24
CA LEU A 108 -3.88 -4.26 -5.57
C LEU A 108 -4.41 -4.78 -6.93
N GLN A 109 -5.67 -4.54 -7.27
CA GLN A 109 -6.28 -4.98 -8.53
C GLN A 109 -5.83 -4.15 -9.73
N SER A 110 -5.64 -2.84 -9.54
CA SER A 110 -5.16 -1.92 -10.57
C SER A 110 -3.70 -2.17 -10.99
N ASN A 111 -2.98 -3.00 -10.23
CA ASN A 111 -1.56 -3.17 -10.41
C ASN A 111 -1.24 -4.34 -11.36
N PRO A 112 -0.55 -4.10 -12.50
CA PRO A 112 -0.27 -5.14 -13.49
C PRO A 112 0.85 -6.11 -13.10
N TYR A 113 1.53 -5.90 -11.96
CA TYR A 113 2.70 -6.68 -11.56
C TYR A 113 2.32 -7.81 -10.58
N PRO A 114 2.40 -9.09 -10.98
CA PRO A 114 2.11 -10.23 -10.10
C PRO A 114 3.30 -10.51 -9.20
N LEU A 115 3.54 -9.66 -8.19
CA LEU A 115 4.55 -9.94 -7.17
C LEU A 115 3.95 -10.76 -6.02
N LYS A 116 4.70 -11.75 -5.54
CA LYS A 116 4.34 -12.58 -4.37
C LYS A 116 4.06 -11.75 -3.11
N SER A 117 4.69 -10.57 -2.97
CA SER A 117 4.39 -9.63 -1.88
C SER A 117 2.96 -9.11 -1.91
N PHE A 118 2.35 -8.96 -3.08
CA PHE A 118 0.95 -8.53 -3.21
C PHE A 118 -0.05 -9.61 -2.83
N GLU A 119 0.34 -10.89 -2.94
CA GLU A 119 -0.45 -11.99 -2.42
C GLU A 119 -0.57 -11.91 -0.88
N LEU A 120 0.51 -11.54 -0.19
CA LEU A 120 0.48 -11.32 1.25
C LEU A 120 -0.44 -10.15 1.63
N TYR A 121 -0.34 -9.02 0.93
CA TYR A 121 -1.23 -7.87 1.15
C TYR A 121 -2.70 -8.22 0.89
N LYS A 122 -2.97 -9.03 -0.14
CA LYS A 122 -4.32 -9.54 -0.43
C LYS A 122 -4.84 -10.44 0.69
N LYS A 123 -4.00 -11.36 1.19
CA LYS A 123 -4.36 -12.21 2.32
C LYS A 123 -4.67 -11.38 3.57
N LEU A 124 -3.80 -10.42 3.89
CA LEU A 124 -4.00 -9.54 5.03
C LEU A 124 -5.28 -8.70 4.91
N SER A 125 -5.58 -8.20 3.71
CA SER A 125 -6.83 -7.49 3.42
C SER A 125 -8.07 -8.37 3.65
N ASN A 126 -8.04 -9.64 3.23
CA ASN A 126 -9.12 -10.60 3.50
C ASN A 126 -9.27 -10.92 5.00
N ASP A 127 -8.14 -11.03 5.71
CA ASP A 127 -8.14 -11.26 7.15
C ASP A 127 -8.78 -10.07 7.89
N ILE A 128 -8.49 -8.82 7.48
CA ILE A 128 -9.11 -7.61 8.03
C ILE A 128 -10.62 -7.57 7.78
N GLU A 129 -11.07 -7.95 6.59
CA GLU A 129 -12.51 -8.04 6.26
C GLU A 129 -13.22 -9.02 7.20
N THR A 130 -12.59 -10.18 7.44
CA THR A 130 -13.12 -11.19 8.36
C THR A 130 -13.18 -10.66 9.79
N ILE A 131 -12.12 -10.00 10.27
CA ILE A 131 -12.07 -9.43 11.62
C ILE A 131 -13.11 -8.32 11.78
N ALA A 132 -13.29 -7.45 10.78
CA ALA A 132 -14.27 -6.37 10.81
C ALA A 132 -15.70 -6.93 10.92
N SER A 133 -16.03 -7.98 10.15
CA SER A 133 -17.32 -8.67 10.21
C SER A 133 -17.58 -9.31 11.59
N ILE A 134 -16.55 -9.96 12.16
CA ILE A 134 -16.64 -10.55 13.52
C ILE A 134 -16.84 -9.44 14.56
N LYS A 135 -16.12 -8.32 14.45
CA LYS A 135 -16.25 -7.17 15.36
C LYS A 135 -17.65 -6.56 15.31
N ASP A 136 -18.19 -6.34 14.12
CA ASP A 136 -19.55 -5.82 13.94
C ASP A 136 -20.61 -6.73 14.57
N SER A 137 -20.50 -8.04 14.32
CA SER A 137 -21.36 -9.06 14.93
C SER A 137 -21.26 -9.06 16.47
N LEU A 138 -20.04 -8.94 17.00
CA LEU A 138 -19.79 -8.87 18.44
C LEU A 138 -20.42 -7.62 19.06
N PHE A 139 -20.30 -6.46 18.40
CA PHE A 139 -20.88 -5.21 18.87
C PHE A 139 -22.41 -5.27 18.91
N THR A 140 -23.03 -5.77 17.83
CA THR A 140 -24.48 -5.98 17.77
C THR A 140 -24.94 -6.90 18.89
N THR A 141 -24.24 -8.00 19.13
CA THR A 141 -24.57 -8.95 20.19
C THR A 141 -24.44 -8.32 21.58
N ARG A 142 -23.36 -7.58 21.85
CA ARG A 142 -23.17 -6.90 23.14
C ARG A 142 -24.25 -5.85 23.41
N PHE A 143 -24.63 -5.08 22.39
CA PHE A 143 -25.70 -4.11 22.50
C PHE A 143 -27.05 -4.77 22.83
N GLN A 144 -27.36 -5.90 22.17
CA GLN A 144 -28.57 -6.67 22.49
C GLN A 144 -28.56 -7.20 23.93
N ILE A 145 -27.43 -7.71 24.42
CA ILE A 145 -27.28 -8.19 25.80
C ILE A 145 -27.55 -7.03 26.79
N GLU A 146 -26.96 -5.86 26.57
CA GLU A 146 -27.13 -4.72 27.47
C GLU A 146 -28.57 -4.19 27.45
N SER A 147 -29.19 -4.15 26.27
CA SER A 147 -30.61 -3.78 26.14
C SER A 147 -31.52 -4.75 26.90
N LEU A 148 -31.32 -6.05 26.74
CA LEU A 148 -32.09 -7.08 27.46
C LEU A 148 -31.87 -7.00 28.96
N ARG A 149 -30.63 -6.75 29.41
CA ARG A 149 -30.31 -6.55 30.83
C ARG A 149 -31.06 -5.34 31.39
N SER A 150 -31.06 -4.21 30.68
CA SER A 150 -31.78 -3.01 31.06
C SER A 150 -33.30 -3.25 31.16
N GLN A 151 -33.88 -3.99 30.22
CA GLN A 151 -35.29 -4.37 30.24
C GLN A 151 -35.62 -5.29 31.43
N LEU A 152 -34.78 -6.27 31.73
CA LEU A 152 -34.92 -7.15 32.90
C LEU A 152 -34.83 -6.39 34.22
N GLU A 153 -33.89 -5.46 34.34
CA GLU A 153 -33.75 -4.60 35.53
C GLU A 153 -34.96 -3.68 35.70
N SER A 154 -35.48 -3.11 34.60
CA SER A 154 -36.71 -2.32 34.60
C SER A 154 -37.91 -3.16 35.05
N CYS A 155 -38.10 -4.35 34.48
CA CYS A 155 -39.17 -5.26 34.86
C CYS A 155 -39.08 -5.68 36.34
N SER A 156 -37.87 -5.99 36.83
CA SER A 156 -37.62 -6.30 38.25
C SER A 156 -37.96 -5.13 39.17
N ARG A 157 -37.60 -3.89 38.78
CA ARG A 157 -37.98 -2.67 39.52
C ARG A 157 -39.48 -2.46 39.56
N VAL A 158 -40.16 -2.59 38.42
CA VAL A 158 -41.62 -2.48 38.35
C VAL A 158 -42.28 -3.56 39.21
N ASN A 159 -41.83 -4.80 39.13
CA ASN A 159 -42.37 -5.90 39.93
C ASN A 159 -42.18 -5.65 41.44
N LYS A 160 -40.97 -5.24 41.87
CA LYS A 160 -40.72 -4.85 43.28
C LYS A 160 -41.61 -3.69 43.72
N SER A 161 -41.82 -2.69 42.85
CA SER A 161 -42.71 -1.57 43.18
C SER A 161 -44.17 -2.01 43.31
N ALA A 162 -44.64 -2.91 42.46
CA ALA A 162 -45.98 -3.47 42.52
C ALA A 162 -46.20 -4.32 43.79
N ILE A 163 -45.23 -5.17 44.15
CA ILE A 163 -45.26 -5.95 45.40
C ILE A 163 -45.29 -5.02 46.62
N ASN A 164 -44.47 -3.97 46.63
CA ASN A 164 -44.46 -3.01 47.74
C ASN A 164 -45.79 -2.25 47.86
N GLN A 165 -46.45 -1.93 46.74
CA GLN A 165 -47.77 -1.30 46.74
C GLN A 165 -48.87 -2.25 47.23
N LEU A 166 -48.83 -3.52 46.82
CA LEU A 166 -49.78 -4.55 47.28
C LEU A 166 -49.65 -4.80 48.79
N ASN A 167 -48.41 -4.88 49.31
CA ASN A 167 -48.16 -5.02 50.74
C ASN A 167 -48.57 -3.79 51.57
N HIS A 168 -48.61 -2.59 50.97
CA HIS A 168 -49.13 -1.39 51.62
C HIS A 168 -50.67 -1.32 51.63
N HIS A 169 -51.35 -2.01 50.71
CA HIS A 169 -52.81 -1.97 50.57
C HIS A 169 -53.54 -3.02 51.43
N TYR A 170 -52.85 -4.06 51.89
CA TYR A 170 -53.35 -5.03 52.87
C TYR A 170 -52.47 -5.01 54.15
N PRO A 171 -52.68 -4.04 55.06
CA PRO A 171 -52.14 -4.15 56.40
C PRO A 171 -52.97 -5.19 57.16
N HIS A 172 -52.35 -6.33 57.48
CA HIS A 172 -52.78 -7.12 58.63
C HIS A 172 -52.35 -6.41 59.92
#